data_AF-A0A1V4RJ60-F1
#
_entry.id   AF-A0A1V4RJ60-F1
#
_cell.length_a   1.000
_cell.length_b   1.000
_cell.length_c   1.000
_cell.angle_alpha   90.00
_cell.angle_beta   90.00
_cell.angle_gamma   90.00
#
_symmetry.space_group_name_H-M   'P 1'
#
loop_
_entity.id
_entity.type
_entity.pdbx_description
1 polymer ?
#
loop_
_entity_poly.entity_id
_entity_poly.type
_entity_poly.pdbx_seq_one_letter_code
_entity_poly.pdbx_strand_id
1 'polypeptide(L)'
;MQWSEITQRFFSKSEMNRKRRPLKREEVLMQIQVFESKQEMAKAAAAKAAKLLKEAIDGKGTAAFIAATGTSQFEFLENLTAGKNHYVSSG
;
A
#
# COMPACT_ATOMS: atom_id res chain seq x y z
N MET A 1 37.77 37.88 -2.89
CA MET A 1 36.64 37.34 -2.10
C MET A 1 36.32 35.96 -2.68
N GLN A 2 36.76 34.91 -1.99
CA GLN A 2 36.84 33.54 -2.53
C GLN A 2 35.59 32.75 -2.10
N TRP A 3 34.92 32.11 -3.05
CA TRP A 3 33.66 31.37 -2.84
C TRP A 3 33.76 30.15 -1.90
N SER A 4 34.94 29.86 -1.34
CA SER A 4 35.20 28.76 -0.40
C SER A 4 34.90 29.06 1.07
N GLU A 5 34.75 30.33 1.46
CA GLU A 5 34.56 30.70 2.88
C GLU A 5 33.07 30.75 3.31
N ILE A 6 32.14 30.96 2.38
CA ILE A 6 30.70 31.09 2.69
C ILE A 6 30.09 29.73 3.06
N THR A 7 30.64 28.63 2.55
CA THR A 7 30.16 27.26 2.84
C THR A 7 30.65 26.71 4.17
N GLN A 8 31.79 27.18 4.70
CA GLN A 8 32.31 26.68 5.98
C GLN A 8 31.64 27.28 7.22
N ARG A 9 30.96 28.42 7.10
CA ARG A 9 30.30 29.06 8.25
C ARG A 9 28.92 28.49 8.61
N PHE A 10 28.33 27.68 7.73
CA PHE A 10 27.03 27.01 7.96
C PHE A 10 27.14 25.52 8.32
N PHE A 11 28.36 24.95 8.32
CA PHE A 11 28.59 23.56 8.69
C PHE A 11 29.35 23.46 10.03
N SER A 12 28.80 24.06 11.09
CA SER A 12 29.22 23.73 12.45
C SER A 12 28.55 22.43 12.89
N LYS A 13 29.36 21.39 13.13
CA LYS A 13 28.98 20.05 13.57
C LYS A 13 28.11 20.03 14.84
N SER A 14 28.09 21.13 15.61
CA SER A 14 27.33 21.27 16.86
C SER A 14 25.83 21.54 16.68
N GLU A 15 25.38 22.09 15.55
CA GLU A 15 23.94 22.36 15.32
C GLU A 15 23.16 21.13 14.83
N MET A 16 23.87 20.16 14.25
CA MET A 16 23.31 18.88 13.81
C MET A 16 22.87 17.96 14.96
N ASN A 17 23.11 18.35 16.23
CA ASN A 17 22.72 17.59 17.41
C ASN A 17 21.50 18.20 18.15
N ARG A 18 20.66 18.99 17.46
CA ARG A 18 19.28 19.23 17.93
C ARG A 18 18.49 17.93 17.78
N LYS A 19 18.57 17.10 18.84
CA LYS A 19 17.70 15.96 19.16
C LYS A 19 16.81 15.54 17.99
N ARG A 20 17.35 14.70 17.09
CA ARG A 20 16.50 13.80 16.31
C ARG A 20 15.73 13.00 17.35
N ARG A 21 14.51 13.43 17.69
CA ARG A 21 13.59 12.64 18.49
C ARG A 21 13.51 11.29 17.76
N PRO A 22 13.93 10.18 18.35
CA PRO A 22 13.73 8.89 17.70
C PRO A 22 12.23 8.75 17.54
N LEU A 23 11.75 8.75 16.30
CA LEU A 23 10.42 8.24 16.03
C LEU A 23 10.43 6.84 16.62
N LYS A 24 9.54 6.55 17.58
CA LYS A 24 9.15 5.18 17.87
C LYS A 24 8.59 4.64 16.55
N ARG A 25 9.46 4.09 15.71
CA ARG A 25 9.04 3.26 14.61
C ARG A 25 8.73 1.93 15.26
N GLU A 26 7.47 1.64 15.54
CA GLU A 26 7.03 0.27 15.34
C GLU A 26 7.53 -0.10 13.94
N GLU A 27 8.46 -1.07 13.87
CA GLU A 27 8.94 -1.56 12.59
C GLU A 27 7.74 -2.17 11.87
N VAL A 28 7.12 -1.39 10.98
CA VAL A 28 6.07 -1.90 10.09
C VAL A 28 6.77 -2.83 9.12
N LEU A 29 6.85 -4.11 9.49
CA LEU A 29 7.39 -5.16 8.64
C LEU A 29 6.55 -5.25 7.37
N MET A 30 7.20 -5.00 6.23
CA MET A 30 6.56 -5.14 4.92
C MET A 30 6.34 -6.63 4.63
N GLN A 31 5.08 -7.01 4.40
CA GLN A 31 4.75 -8.36 3.97
C GLN A 31 4.95 -8.49 2.45
N ILE A 32 5.93 -9.30 2.04
CA ILE A 32 6.22 -9.58 0.63
C ILE A 32 5.88 -11.04 0.33
N GLN A 33 5.14 -11.29 -0.74
CA GLN A 33 4.84 -12.63 -1.26
C GLN A 33 5.28 -12.69 -2.72
N VAL A 34 5.94 -13.79 -3.10
CA VAL A 34 6.43 -14.05 -4.46
C VAL A 34 5.71 -15.27 -5.00
N PHE A 35 5.24 -15.18 -6.24
CA PHE A 35 4.48 -16.24 -6.92
C PHE A 35 5.14 -16.57 -8.25
N GLU A 36 4.93 -17.79 -8.74
CA GLU A 36 5.54 -18.28 -9.97
C GLU A 36 4.92 -17.65 -11.22
N SER A 37 3.63 -17.29 -11.14
CA SER A 37 2.90 -16.66 -12.24
C SER A 37 2.12 -15.42 -11.81
N LYS A 38 1.85 -14.55 -12.80
CA LYS A 38 1.00 -13.37 -12.63
C LYS A 38 -0.42 -13.77 -12.18
N GLN A 39 -0.93 -14.89 -12.68
CA GLN A 39 -2.25 -15.42 -12.37
C GLN A 39 -2.35 -15.87 -10.91
N GLU A 40 -1.35 -16.58 -10.40
CA GLU A 40 -1.30 -16.98 -8.99
C GLU A 40 -1.22 -15.77 -8.05
N MET A 41 -0.36 -14.80 -8.39
CA MET A 41 -0.28 -13.53 -7.67
C MET A 41 -1.63 -12.81 -7.65
N ALA A 42 -2.29 -12.68 -8.80
CA ALA A 42 -3.59 -12.03 -8.93
C ALA A 42 -4.66 -12.72 -8.09
N LYS A 43 -4.73 -14.05 -8.12
CA LYS A 43 -5.67 -14.85 -7.33
C LYS A 43 -5.44 -14.70 -5.83
N ALA A 44 -4.18 -14.76 -5.39
CA ALA A 44 -3.82 -14.61 -3.98
C ALA A 44 -4.13 -13.19 -3.46
N ALA A 45 -3.80 -12.16 -4.24
CA ALA A 45 -4.13 -10.78 -3.92
C ALA A 45 -5.65 -10.57 -3.86
N ALA A 46 -6.41 -11.10 -4.83
CA ALA A 46 -7.87 -11.00 -4.87
C ALA A 46 -8.53 -11.69 -3.67
N ALA A 47 -8.07 -12.88 -3.30
CA ALA A 47 -8.57 -13.59 -2.11
C ALA A 47 -8.33 -12.79 -0.82
N LYS A 48 -7.14 -12.18 -0.67
CA LYS A 48 -6.83 -11.30 0.48
C LYS A 48 -7.71 -10.06 0.49
N ALA A 49 -7.88 -9.39 -0.65
CA ALA A 49 -8.74 -8.22 -0.79
C ALA A 49 -10.21 -8.57 -0.46
N ALA A 50 -10.74 -9.66 -1.00
CA ALA A 50 -12.11 -10.10 -0.74
C ALA A 50 -12.38 -10.33 0.74
N LYS A 51 -11.42 -10.96 1.46
CA LYS A 51 -11.51 -11.15 2.90
C LYS A 51 -11.58 -9.81 3.65
N LEU A 52 -10.64 -8.90 3.38
CA LEU A 52 -10.57 -7.59 4.04
C LEU A 52 -11.80 -6.72 3.75
N LEU A 53 -12.30 -6.76 2.52
CA LEU A 53 -13.51 -6.01 2.13
C LEU A 53 -14.74 -6.54 2.86
N LYS A 54 -14.90 -7.87 2.94
CA LYS A 54 -16.00 -8.48 3.72
C LYS A 54 -15.90 -8.09 5.20
N GLU A 55 -14.73 -8.24 5.82
CA GLU A 55 -14.51 -7.84 7.22
C GLU A 55 -14.83 -6.35 7.46
N ALA A 56 -14.44 -5.47 6.53
CA ALA A 56 -14.75 -4.05 6.63
C ALA A 56 -16.25 -3.75 6.47
N ILE A 57 -16.92 -4.41 5.53
CA ILE A 57 -18.38 -4.30 5.33
C ILE A 57 -19.12 -4.84 6.55
N ASP A 58 -18.75 -6.01 7.06
CA ASP A 58 -19.39 -6.63 8.22
C ASP A 58 -19.21 -5.77 9.48
N GLY A 59 -18.05 -5.12 9.63
CA GLY A 59 -17.75 -4.26 10.78
C GLY A 59 -18.34 -2.84 10.71
N LYS A 60 -18.46 -2.24 9.51
CA LYS A 60 -18.82 -0.81 9.33
C LYS A 60 -20.02 -0.58 8.41
N GLY A 61 -20.61 -1.63 7.88
CA GLY A 61 -21.64 -1.60 6.83
C GLY A 61 -21.12 -1.21 5.44
N THR A 62 -19.87 -0.77 5.32
CA THR A 62 -19.28 -0.25 4.08
C THR A 62 -17.77 -0.48 4.03
N ALA A 63 -17.21 -0.54 2.82
CA ALA A 63 -15.76 -0.57 2.60
C ALA A 63 -15.37 0.42 1.49
N ALA A 64 -14.23 1.08 1.67
CA ALA A 64 -13.59 1.89 0.63
C ALA A 64 -12.37 1.15 0.11
N PHE A 65 -12.23 1.06 -1.21
CA PHE A 65 -11.11 0.40 -1.88
C PHE A 65 -10.50 1.35 -2.89
N ILE A 66 -9.19 1.57 -2.79
CA ILE A 66 -8.43 2.38 -3.75
C ILE A 66 -7.75 1.42 -4.71
N ALA A 67 -8.22 1.39 -5.95
CA ALA A 67 -7.57 0.66 -7.03
C ALA A 67 -6.47 1.53 -7.65
N ALA A 68 -5.31 0.93 -7.95
CA ALA A 68 -4.28 1.58 -8.75
C ALA A 68 -4.74 1.70 -10.21
N THR A 69 -4.12 2.55 -11.02
CA THR A 69 -4.38 2.58 -12.47
C THR A 69 -3.26 1.85 -13.20
N GLY A 70 -3.62 0.92 -14.11
CA GLY A 70 -2.65 0.14 -14.89
C GLY A 70 -3.25 -1.14 -15.45
N THR A 71 -2.52 -1.85 -16.31
CA THR A 71 -2.96 -3.14 -16.92
C THR A 71 -2.74 -4.33 -15.98
N SER A 72 -1.80 -4.24 -15.04
CA SER A 72 -1.47 -5.31 -14.10
C SER A 72 -2.57 -5.65 -13.09
N GLN A 73 -3.65 -4.85 -13.04
CA GLN A 73 -4.77 -5.04 -12.13
C GLN A 73 -5.93 -5.84 -12.73
N PHE A 74 -5.98 -6.05 -14.05
CA PHE A 74 -7.15 -6.65 -14.68
C PHE A 74 -7.41 -8.07 -14.16
N GLU A 75 -6.38 -8.91 -14.15
CA GLU A 75 -6.50 -10.27 -13.63
C GLU A 75 -6.86 -10.28 -12.14
N PHE A 76 -6.36 -9.32 -11.36
CA PHE A 76 -6.74 -9.18 -9.95
C PHE A 76 -8.23 -8.83 -9.79
N LEU A 77 -8.74 -7.85 -10.54
CA LEU A 77 -10.13 -7.41 -10.50
C LEU A 77 -11.09 -8.48 -11.02
N GLU A 78 -10.70 -9.22 -12.06
CA GLU A 78 -11.44 -10.39 -12.55
C GLU A 78 -11.58 -11.44 -11.45
N ASN A 79 -10.46 -11.80 -10.79
CA ASN A 79 -10.50 -12.76 -9.68
C ASN A 79 -11.31 -12.23 -8.48
N LEU A 80 -11.28 -10.92 -8.21
CA LEU A 80 -12.01 -10.30 -7.10
C LEU A 80 -13.53 -10.29 -7.34
N THR A 81 -13.96 -10.09 -8.59
CA THR A 81 -15.37 -9.95 -8.97
C THR A 81 -16.00 -11.25 -9.48
N ALA A 82 -15.23 -12.32 -9.69
CA ALA A 82 -15.72 -13.63 -10.11
C ALA A 82 -16.68 -14.33 -9.11
N GLY A 83 -16.83 -13.80 -7.88
CA GLY A 83 -17.86 -14.26 -6.96
C GLY A 83 -19.26 -14.05 -7.54
N LYS A 84 -20.16 -15.02 -7.35
CA LYS A 84 -21.53 -15.01 -7.92
C LYS A 84 -22.22 -13.66 -7.69
N ASN A 85 -22.37 -12.88 -8.76
CA ASN A 85 -23.43 -11.88 -8.86
C ASN A 85 -24.76 -12.64 -8.95
N HIS A 86 -25.49 -12.72 -7.83
CA HIS A 86 -26.92 -13.00 -7.86
C HIS A 86 -27.62 -11.75 -8.42
N TYR A 87 -27.48 -11.52 -9.72
CA TYR A 87 -28.35 -10.56 -10.43
C TYR A 87 -29.67 -11.28 -10.68
N VAL A 88 -30.60 -11.19 -9.72
CA VAL A 88 -32.00 -11.54 -10.00
C VAL A 88 -32.54 -10.40 -10.86
N SER A 89 -32.58 -10.63 -12.17
CA SER A 89 -33.41 -9.85 -13.08
C SER A 89 -34.87 -10.11 -12.71
N SER A 90 -35.44 -9.27 -11.87
CA SER A 90 -36.88 -9.17 -11.69
C SER A 90 -37.47 -8.63 -12.99
N GLY A 91 -37.94 -9.53 -13.85
CA GLY A 91 -38.85 -9.21 -14.95
C GLY A 91 -40.29 -9.05 -14.45
#